data_AF-A0A9X2CNV0-F1
#
_entry.id   AF-A0A9X2CNV0-F1
#
_cell.length_a   1.000
_cell.length_b   1.000
_cell.length_c   1.000
_cell.angle_alpha   90.00
_cell.angle_beta   90.00
_cell.angle_gamma   90.00
#
_symmetry.space_group_name_H-M   'P 1'
#
loop_
_entity.id
_entity.type
_entity.pdbx_description
1 polymer ?
#
loop_
_entity_poly.entity_id
_entity_poly.type
_entity_poly.pdbx_seq_one_letter_code
_entity_poly.pdbx_strand_id
1 'polypeptide(L)'
;MELKEIVYNNLNRIISGVTTNGNEFEQYYDGLGDEDKKADLFSLSEDIEAQLKEIKKSKLNGVIHADFDDTLTLLEKFSEKFPDYPNHRIHEGIVIVYLINLLNESIDEEISLEEDYDISQLEITKLTKQIHQRNFAYFDENELKNSIVLLDFSNTTRIADYFSQNSIPRQLIIQVIANLGIEANPLETTQYVLVNKNIVANSSQIRSALCIHIVKSGKIIHTPYDYDQLPNISSTRQINQEVKYQQFDDSILILSEYNHQTDILDKYLRIYHLIENFMYKYPLTKLERKYSGDVFSIRDFQRMHDVVSNSELSALKKLFAAICEENYSATQKFTKFINDSWTALYPNVIADKSKVDTLLSLLRIDKNYDSINADQIPSFIAKLVYAFRNSLVHNRETEFHLTHETLLNHSQIENTAQLLLEKFVIPIVEEIVFYLIIEQNNLVWFSNSTIKLFNEN
;
A
#
# COMPACT_ATOMS: atom_id res chain seq x y z
N MET A 1 38.36 12.09 4.54
CA MET A 1 38.19 12.78 3.25
C MET A 1 37.74 14.17 3.58
N GLU A 2 38.48 15.16 3.12
CA GLU A 2 38.19 16.56 3.44
C GLU A 2 36.79 16.94 2.93
N LEU A 3 36.05 17.72 3.72
CA LEU A 3 34.70 18.14 3.39
C LEU A 3 34.63 18.88 2.06
N LYS A 4 35.66 19.69 1.72
CA LYS A 4 35.75 20.33 0.39
C LYS A 4 35.72 19.32 -0.76
N GLU A 5 36.36 18.16 -0.60
CA GLU A 5 36.37 17.14 -1.63
C GLU A 5 35.01 16.43 -1.72
N ILE A 6 34.33 16.22 -0.57
CA ILE A 6 32.98 15.66 -0.51
C ILE A 6 31.97 16.56 -1.23
N VAL A 7 31.96 17.85 -0.88
CA VAL A 7 31.01 18.84 -1.39
C VAL A 7 31.17 19.04 -2.90
N TYR A 8 32.41 19.16 -3.37
CA TYR A 8 32.64 19.66 -4.73
C TYR A 8 32.93 18.59 -5.78
N ASN A 9 33.51 17.43 -5.46
CA ASN A 9 34.00 16.52 -6.51
C ASN A 9 32.86 15.91 -7.33
N ASN A 10 31.87 15.33 -6.66
CA ASN A 10 30.75 14.70 -7.35
C ASN A 10 29.87 15.74 -8.04
N LEU A 11 29.65 16.90 -7.39
CA LEU A 11 28.89 18.00 -7.98
C LEU A 11 29.55 18.55 -9.25
N ASN A 12 30.84 18.90 -9.19
CA ASN A 12 31.58 19.43 -10.34
C ASN A 12 31.52 18.48 -11.53
N ARG A 13 31.60 17.17 -11.27
CA ARG A 13 31.51 16.15 -12.30
C ARG A 13 30.11 16.11 -12.93
N ILE A 14 29.05 16.04 -12.12
CA ILE A 14 27.67 16.02 -12.63
C ILE A 14 27.39 17.28 -13.46
N ILE A 15 27.73 18.46 -12.93
CA ILE A 15 27.54 19.75 -13.61
C ILE A 15 28.34 19.78 -14.92
N SER A 16 29.57 19.28 -14.94
CA SER A 16 30.37 19.24 -16.18
C SER A 16 29.75 18.39 -17.29
N GLY A 17 28.89 17.43 -16.96
CA GLY A 17 28.18 16.61 -17.96
C GLY A 17 27.02 17.33 -18.66
N VAL A 18 26.58 18.49 -18.16
CA VAL A 18 25.49 19.30 -18.77
C VAL A 18 25.97 20.63 -19.36
N THR A 19 27.28 20.88 -19.38
CA THR A 19 27.85 22.05 -20.06
C THR A 19 28.10 21.78 -21.54
N THR A 20 28.47 22.82 -22.28
CA THR A 20 28.85 22.74 -23.71
C THR A 20 30.04 21.80 -23.96
N ASN A 21 30.86 21.55 -22.94
CA ASN A 21 32.00 20.64 -22.98
C ASN A 21 31.67 19.21 -22.50
N GLY A 22 30.41 18.93 -22.19
CA GLY A 22 29.96 17.60 -21.78
C GLY A 22 30.03 16.62 -22.94
N ASN A 23 30.42 15.37 -22.65
CA ASN A 23 30.61 14.33 -23.68
C ASN A 23 29.38 14.10 -24.56
N GLU A 24 28.18 14.29 -24.00
CA GLU A 24 26.92 14.03 -24.67
C GLU A 24 26.29 15.27 -25.33
N PHE A 25 26.88 16.45 -25.12
CA PHE A 25 26.29 17.72 -25.52
C PHE A 25 26.11 17.83 -27.03
N GLU A 26 27.19 17.64 -27.80
CA GLU A 26 27.17 17.77 -29.26
C GLU A 26 26.17 16.79 -29.91
N GLN A 27 26.19 15.53 -29.48
CA GLN A 27 25.29 14.50 -30.02
C GLN A 27 23.82 14.82 -29.73
N TYR A 28 23.50 15.27 -28.52
CA TYR A 28 22.13 15.65 -28.17
C TYR A 28 21.70 16.92 -28.90
N TYR A 29 22.58 17.93 -28.95
CA TYR A 29 22.35 19.20 -29.64
C TYR A 29 22.05 19.01 -31.13
N ASP A 30 22.84 18.18 -31.82
CA ASP A 30 22.63 17.85 -33.23
C ASP A 30 21.35 17.04 -33.46
N GLY A 31 20.95 16.24 -32.47
CA GLY A 31 19.71 15.47 -32.48
C GLY A 31 18.44 16.31 -32.29
N LEU A 32 18.55 17.56 -31.81
CA LEU A 32 17.42 18.47 -31.70
C LEU A 32 17.00 18.94 -33.10
N GLY A 33 15.72 18.75 -33.46
CA GLY A 33 15.17 19.22 -34.73
C GLY A 33 14.71 20.69 -34.72
N ASP A 34 14.72 21.32 -33.54
CA ASP A 34 14.15 22.65 -33.28
C ASP A 34 15.25 23.64 -32.90
N GLU A 35 15.42 24.69 -33.69
CA GLU A 35 16.46 25.71 -33.51
C GLU A 35 16.26 26.55 -32.24
N ASP A 36 15.01 26.77 -31.81
CA ASP A 36 14.74 27.48 -30.55
C ASP A 36 15.17 26.63 -29.36
N LYS A 37 14.92 25.31 -29.41
CA LYS A 37 15.41 24.38 -28.38
C LYS A 37 16.93 24.28 -28.35
N LYS A 38 17.60 24.34 -29.50
CA LYS A 38 19.06 24.38 -29.59
C LYS A 38 19.62 25.64 -28.94
N ALA A 39 19.05 26.80 -29.27
CA ALA A 39 19.46 28.07 -28.68
C ALA A 39 19.26 28.07 -27.15
N ASP A 40 18.12 27.55 -26.69
CA ASP A 40 17.84 27.35 -25.26
C ASP A 40 18.85 26.43 -24.58
N LEU A 41 19.17 25.28 -25.19
CA LEU A 41 20.14 24.32 -24.65
C LEU A 41 21.51 24.94 -24.53
N PHE A 42 21.98 25.59 -25.59
CA PHE A 42 23.29 26.23 -25.63
C PHE A 42 23.40 27.34 -24.57
N SER A 43 22.42 28.25 -24.53
CA SER A 43 22.37 29.33 -23.55
C SER A 43 22.39 28.78 -22.11
N LEU A 44 21.57 27.78 -21.82
CA LEU A 44 21.48 27.22 -20.47
C LEU A 44 22.76 26.48 -20.06
N SER A 45 23.38 25.75 -20.99
CA SER A 45 24.66 25.08 -20.76
C SER A 45 25.82 26.07 -20.57
N GLU A 46 25.81 27.23 -21.24
CA GLU A 46 26.78 28.32 -21.00
C GLU A 46 26.59 28.94 -19.61
N ASP A 47 25.34 29.21 -19.20
CA ASP A 47 25.03 29.74 -17.87
C ASP A 47 25.49 28.77 -16.76
N ILE A 48 25.24 27.46 -16.96
CA ILE A 48 25.72 26.41 -16.05
C ILE A 48 27.26 26.32 -16.04
N GLU A 49 27.92 26.49 -17.19
CA GLU A 49 29.38 26.51 -17.26
C GLU A 49 29.99 27.71 -16.51
N ALA A 50 29.35 28.87 -16.58
CA ALA A 50 29.74 30.05 -15.82
C ALA A 50 29.67 29.78 -14.30
N GLN A 51 28.57 29.18 -13.84
CA GLN A 51 28.45 28.77 -12.43
C GLN A 51 29.49 27.71 -12.03
N LEU A 52 29.75 26.72 -12.88
CA LEU A 52 30.78 25.71 -12.64
C LEU A 52 32.18 26.33 -12.41
N LYS A 53 32.50 27.43 -13.10
CA LYS A 53 33.77 28.15 -12.92
C LYS A 53 33.85 28.79 -11.53
N GLU A 54 32.78 29.43 -11.07
CA GLU A 54 32.73 30.03 -9.73
C GLU A 54 32.70 28.98 -8.62
N ILE A 55 32.02 27.84 -8.82
CA ILE A 55 32.04 26.68 -7.90
C ILE A 55 33.48 26.15 -7.75
N LYS A 56 34.21 25.95 -8.87
CA LYS A 56 35.60 25.49 -8.85
C LYS A 56 36.53 26.48 -8.14
N LYS A 57 36.32 27.78 -8.33
CA LYS A 57 37.06 28.83 -7.63
C LYS A 57 36.78 28.82 -6.13
N SER A 58 35.52 28.62 -5.73
CA SER A 58 35.12 28.47 -4.32
C SER A 58 35.81 27.27 -3.67
N LYS A 59 35.86 26.12 -4.37
CA LYS A 59 36.63 24.94 -3.94
C LYS A 59 38.11 25.27 -3.69
N LEU A 60 38.76 25.96 -4.64
CA LEU A 60 40.19 26.31 -4.53
C LEU A 60 40.46 27.28 -3.36
N ASN A 61 39.51 28.16 -3.09
CA ASN A 61 39.58 29.11 -1.98
C ASN A 61 39.20 28.51 -0.63
N GLY A 62 38.71 27.27 -0.60
CA GLY A 62 38.27 26.60 0.64
C GLY A 62 37.04 27.24 1.28
N VAL A 63 36.15 27.84 0.47
CA VAL A 63 34.90 28.47 0.94
C VAL A 63 33.68 27.81 0.30
N ILE A 64 32.56 27.78 1.02
CA ILE A 64 31.27 27.37 0.44
C ILE A 64 30.87 28.38 -0.63
N HIS A 65 30.36 27.89 -1.76
CA HIS A 65 29.94 28.75 -2.86
C HIS A 65 28.66 29.50 -2.46
N ALA A 66 28.66 30.82 -2.60
CA ALA A 66 27.59 31.68 -2.10
C ALA A 66 26.28 31.57 -2.90
N ASP A 67 26.37 31.28 -4.20
CA ASP A 67 25.23 31.38 -5.14
C ASP A 67 24.74 30.00 -5.59
N PHE A 68 24.67 29.04 -4.67
CA PHE A 68 24.13 27.71 -4.97
C PHE A 68 22.65 27.73 -5.37
N ASP A 69 21.89 28.75 -4.97
CA ASP A 69 20.50 28.95 -5.41
C ASP A 69 20.39 29.22 -6.91
N ASP A 70 21.31 29.99 -7.49
CA ASP A 70 21.39 30.20 -8.93
C ASP A 70 21.75 28.90 -9.64
N THR A 71 22.71 28.15 -9.09
CA THR A 71 23.10 26.83 -9.61
C THR A 71 21.89 25.89 -9.61
N LEU A 72 21.15 25.84 -8.51
CA LEU A 72 19.95 25.02 -8.37
C LEU A 72 18.90 25.39 -9.42
N THR A 73 18.59 26.68 -9.54
CA THR A 73 17.62 27.21 -10.50
C THR A 73 17.96 26.80 -11.94
N LEU A 74 19.25 26.89 -12.32
CA LEU A 74 19.70 26.49 -13.65
C LEU A 74 19.58 24.98 -13.89
N LEU A 75 19.94 24.14 -12.90
CA LEU A 75 19.84 22.69 -13.02
C LEU A 75 18.38 22.21 -13.10
N GLU A 76 17.49 22.81 -12.31
CA GLU A 76 16.04 22.51 -12.37
C GLU A 76 15.45 22.90 -13.71
N LYS A 77 15.75 24.12 -14.19
CA LYS A 77 15.33 24.60 -15.51
C LYS A 77 15.87 23.70 -16.63
N PHE A 78 17.09 23.19 -16.50
CA PHE A 78 17.68 22.26 -17.48
C PHE A 78 16.93 20.94 -17.48
N SER A 79 16.70 20.37 -16.30
CA SER A 79 15.99 19.10 -16.14
C SER A 79 14.55 19.17 -16.66
N GLU A 80 13.87 20.32 -16.49
CA GLU A 80 12.50 20.53 -16.96
C GLU A 80 12.44 20.68 -18.49
N LYS A 81 13.35 21.47 -19.08
CA LYS A 81 13.37 21.71 -20.53
C LYS A 81 13.90 20.52 -21.34
N PHE A 82 14.84 19.76 -20.77
CA PHE A 82 15.54 18.66 -21.45
C PHE A 82 15.48 17.35 -20.66
N PRO A 83 14.28 16.80 -20.39
CA PRO A 83 14.12 15.57 -19.59
C PRO A 83 14.76 14.33 -20.23
N ASP A 84 14.92 14.34 -21.56
CA ASP A 84 15.52 13.25 -22.33
C ASP A 84 17.05 13.41 -22.51
N TYR A 85 17.68 14.42 -21.88
CA TYR A 85 19.13 14.60 -21.99
C TYR A 85 19.86 13.40 -21.35
N PRO A 86 20.88 12.82 -22.01
CA PRO A 86 21.53 11.56 -21.61
C PRO A 86 22.37 11.63 -20.31
N ASN A 87 22.30 12.72 -19.56
CA ASN A 87 22.86 12.81 -18.21
C ASN A 87 21.81 12.43 -17.17
N HIS A 88 21.73 11.13 -16.88
CA HIS A 88 20.78 10.59 -15.91
C HIS A 88 21.01 11.03 -14.45
N ARG A 89 22.12 11.73 -14.16
CA ARG A 89 22.54 12.10 -12.79
C ARG A 89 22.23 13.55 -12.40
N ILE A 90 21.59 14.33 -13.27
CA ILE A 90 21.24 15.72 -12.95
C ILE A 90 20.42 15.83 -11.65
N HIS A 91 19.53 14.87 -11.39
CA HIS A 91 18.74 14.80 -10.16
C HIS A 91 19.59 14.58 -8.90
N GLU A 92 20.68 13.82 -8.97
CA GLU A 92 21.64 13.73 -7.87
C GLU A 92 22.35 15.07 -7.66
N GLY A 93 22.71 15.77 -8.74
CA GLY A 93 23.32 17.10 -8.67
C GLY A 93 22.41 18.11 -7.98
N ILE A 94 21.12 18.13 -8.35
CA ILE A 94 20.09 18.95 -7.70
C ILE A 94 20.01 18.64 -6.20
N VAL A 95 19.93 17.35 -5.82
CA VAL A 95 19.90 16.95 -4.40
C VAL A 95 21.18 17.33 -3.67
N ILE A 96 22.35 17.19 -4.29
CA ILE A 96 23.63 17.60 -3.69
C ILE A 96 23.62 19.10 -3.39
N VAL A 97 23.20 19.95 -4.34
CA VAL A 97 23.12 21.41 -4.13
C VAL A 97 22.16 21.73 -2.98
N TYR A 98 20.97 21.12 -2.95
CA TYR A 98 20.03 21.27 -1.84
C TYR A 98 20.64 20.92 -0.48
N LEU A 99 21.33 19.79 -0.40
CA LEU A 99 21.94 19.33 0.85
C LEU A 99 23.12 20.22 1.28
N ILE A 100 23.86 20.80 0.33
CA ILE A 100 24.93 21.77 0.63
C ILE A 100 24.32 23.07 1.18
N ASN A 101 23.25 23.59 0.58
CA ASN A 101 22.53 24.74 1.10
C ASN A 101 22.01 24.49 2.51
N LEU A 102 21.40 23.32 2.75
CA LEU A 102 20.94 22.94 4.08
C LEU A 102 22.08 22.86 5.10
N LEU A 103 23.25 22.33 4.71
CA LEU A 103 24.44 22.36 5.56
C LEU A 103 24.87 23.78 5.90
N ASN A 104 24.81 24.71 4.94
CA ASN A 104 25.20 26.10 5.13
C ASN A 104 24.20 26.88 6.01
N GLU A 105 22.91 26.62 5.88
CA GLU A 105 21.83 27.29 6.64
C GLU A 105 21.69 26.82 8.09
N SER A 106 22.09 25.57 8.38
CA SER A 106 21.78 24.91 9.65
C SER A 106 22.70 25.30 10.83
N ILE A 107 23.52 26.37 10.73
CA ILE A 107 24.61 26.61 11.68
C ILE A 107 24.78 28.09 12.05
N ASP A 108 24.96 28.34 13.35
CA ASP A 108 25.42 29.62 13.94
C ASP A 108 26.96 29.81 13.88
N GLU A 109 27.72 28.78 13.46
CA GLU A 109 29.19 28.71 13.38
C GLU A 109 29.64 28.35 11.94
N GLU A 110 30.72 28.95 11.44
CA GLU A 110 31.21 28.69 10.08
C GLU A 110 31.67 27.23 9.89
N ILE A 111 31.21 26.58 8.81
CA ILE A 111 31.72 25.27 8.40
C ILE A 111 33.18 25.39 7.99
N SER A 112 34.07 24.65 8.67
CA SER A 112 35.41 24.42 8.15
C SER A 112 35.38 23.34 7.07
N LEU A 113 35.69 23.73 5.83
CA LEU A 113 35.81 22.82 4.69
C LEU A 113 37.08 21.95 4.73
N GLU A 114 37.99 22.22 5.66
CA GLU A 114 39.21 21.44 5.89
C GLU A 114 38.99 20.25 6.84
N GLU A 115 37.81 20.12 7.45
CA GLU A 115 37.47 19.00 8.31
C GLU A 115 37.47 17.67 7.56
N ASP A 116 38.05 16.64 8.19
CA ASP A 116 38.09 15.28 7.67
C ASP A 116 36.91 14.45 8.16
N TYR A 117 36.23 13.81 7.22
CA TYR A 117 35.13 12.88 7.51
C TYR A 117 35.48 11.45 7.08
N ASP A 118 35.14 10.46 7.94
CA ASP A 118 35.16 9.04 7.57
C ASP A 118 33.88 8.70 6.80
N ILE A 119 34.00 8.61 5.48
CA ILE A 119 32.92 8.26 4.56
C ILE A 119 32.91 6.77 4.17
N SER A 120 33.75 5.95 4.81
CA SER A 120 33.96 4.56 4.38
C SER A 120 32.92 3.58 4.94
N GLN A 121 32.13 4.02 5.93
CA GLN A 121 31.21 3.15 6.68
C GLN A 121 29.88 2.90 5.95
N LEU A 122 29.41 3.90 5.20
CA LEU A 122 28.13 3.86 4.51
C LEU A 122 28.32 3.88 3.01
N GLU A 123 27.43 3.20 2.30
CA GLU A 123 27.40 3.12 0.85
C GLU A 123 25.96 3.16 0.35
N ILE A 124 25.74 3.87 -0.76
CA ILE A 124 24.44 3.92 -1.42
C ILE A 124 24.23 2.70 -2.30
N THR A 125 23.04 2.09 -2.21
CA THR A 125 22.67 0.97 -3.06
C THR A 125 21.21 1.01 -3.45
N LYS A 126 20.86 0.38 -4.57
CA LYS A 126 19.48 0.34 -5.07
C LYS A 126 18.59 -0.51 -4.16
N LEU A 127 17.37 -0.05 -3.91
CA LEU A 127 16.36 -0.86 -3.24
C LEU A 127 15.72 -1.81 -4.25
N THR A 128 16.00 -3.11 -4.14
CA THR A 128 15.52 -4.13 -5.11
C THR A 128 14.01 -4.31 -5.12
N LYS A 129 13.35 -4.05 -3.99
CA LYS A 129 11.90 -4.04 -3.85
C LYS A 129 11.46 -2.75 -3.18
N GLN A 130 10.87 -1.87 -3.98
CA GLN A 130 10.39 -0.56 -3.55
C GLN A 130 9.38 -0.67 -2.40
N ILE A 131 9.28 0.39 -1.62
CA ILE A 131 8.34 0.53 -0.51
C ILE A 131 7.56 1.83 -0.64
N HIS A 132 6.41 1.91 0.04
CA HIS A 132 5.54 3.08 -0.04
C HIS A 132 6.21 4.37 0.48
N GLN A 133 7.00 4.25 1.55
CA GLN A 133 7.75 5.38 2.10
C GLN A 133 8.74 5.91 1.04
N ARG A 134 8.72 7.21 0.78
CA ARG A 134 9.58 7.85 -0.23
C ARG A 134 10.96 8.21 0.33
N ASN A 135 10.98 9.02 1.37
CA ASN A 135 12.20 9.45 2.04
C ASN A 135 12.15 9.06 3.51
N PHE A 136 13.27 8.60 4.04
CA PHE A 136 13.40 8.24 5.45
C PHE A 136 14.86 8.38 5.89
N ALA A 137 15.09 8.75 7.14
CA ALA A 137 16.42 8.79 7.71
C ALA A 137 16.35 8.36 9.18
N TYR A 138 17.30 7.53 9.57
CA TYR A 138 17.58 7.18 10.95
C TYR A 138 19.07 7.35 11.19
N PHE A 139 19.41 8.08 12.25
CA PHE A 139 20.78 8.30 12.69
C PHE A 139 21.01 7.58 14.01
N ASP A 140 22.06 6.77 14.06
CA ASP A 140 22.56 6.19 15.31
C ASP A 140 23.77 7.01 15.77
N GLU A 141 23.56 7.81 16.83
CA GLU A 141 24.57 8.70 17.40
C GLU A 141 25.81 7.96 17.93
N ASN A 142 25.67 6.68 18.30
CA ASN A 142 26.77 5.90 18.87
C ASN A 142 27.57 5.17 17.79
N GLU A 143 26.91 4.79 16.70
CA GLU A 143 27.51 3.95 15.68
C GLU A 143 26.93 4.27 14.29
N LEU A 144 27.62 5.15 13.55
CA LEU A 144 27.19 5.63 12.25
C LEU A 144 26.83 4.50 11.26
N LYS A 145 27.54 3.37 11.29
CA LYS A 145 27.24 2.21 10.41
C LYS A 145 25.83 1.62 10.61
N ASN A 146 25.15 1.92 11.72
CA ASN A 146 23.76 1.50 11.97
C ASN A 146 22.75 2.53 11.45
N SER A 147 23.20 3.68 10.94
CA SER A 147 22.35 4.68 10.32
C SER A 147 21.85 4.19 8.96
N ILE A 148 20.67 4.67 8.57
CA ILE A 148 20.05 4.30 7.30
C ILE A 148 19.30 5.49 6.72
N VAL A 149 19.45 5.73 5.41
CA VAL A 149 18.72 6.77 4.69
C VAL A 149 18.09 6.17 3.45
N LEU A 150 16.80 6.37 3.27
CA LEU A 150 16.07 6.09 2.03
C LEU A 150 15.86 7.40 1.28
N LEU A 151 16.20 7.39 0.00
CA LEU A 151 16.03 8.51 -0.92
C LEU A 151 15.20 8.04 -2.13
N ASP A 152 14.16 8.80 -2.46
CA ASP A 152 13.33 8.61 -3.65
C ASP A 152 13.53 9.76 -4.64
N PHE A 153 14.24 9.48 -5.73
CA PHE A 153 14.56 10.42 -6.79
C PHE A 153 13.41 10.66 -7.78
N SER A 154 12.21 10.09 -7.56
CA SER A 154 11.03 10.44 -8.36
C SER A 154 10.62 11.92 -8.21
N ASN A 155 11.05 12.57 -7.12
CA ASN A 155 10.87 14.00 -6.91
C ASN A 155 11.98 14.53 -5.98
N THR A 156 12.94 15.27 -6.54
CA THR A 156 14.10 15.81 -5.82
C THR A 156 13.72 16.83 -4.76
N THR A 157 12.72 17.68 -5.00
CA THR A 157 12.23 18.67 -4.04
C THR A 157 11.73 18.01 -2.75
N ARG A 158 11.05 16.85 -2.84
CA ARG A 158 10.61 16.09 -1.66
C ARG A 158 11.76 15.54 -0.81
N ILE A 159 12.95 15.36 -1.38
CA ILE A 159 14.14 14.99 -0.60
C ILE A 159 14.57 16.21 0.22
N ALA A 160 14.71 17.37 -0.42
CA ALA A 160 15.08 18.61 0.25
C ALA A 160 14.11 18.96 1.39
N ASP A 161 12.81 18.94 1.11
CA ASP A 161 11.74 19.16 2.11
C ASP A 161 11.83 18.19 3.29
N TYR A 162 12.13 16.91 3.01
CA TYR A 162 12.27 15.92 4.07
C TYR A 162 13.44 16.24 4.99
N PHE A 163 14.59 16.59 4.42
CA PHE A 163 15.79 16.86 5.21
C PHE A 163 15.66 18.14 6.05
N SER A 164 15.03 19.19 5.51
CA SER A 164 14.79 20.45 6.24
C SER A 164 13.78 20.27 7.38
N GLN A 165 12.74 19.45 7.20
CA GLN A 165 11.69 19.24 8.19
C GLN A 165 12.06 18.27 9.32
N ASN A 166 13.04 17.38 9.13
CA ASN A 166 13.32 16.27 10.06
C ASN A 166 14.64 16.45 10.86
N SER A 167 15.24 17.64 10.84
CA SER A 167 16.47 17.96 11.60
C SER A 167 17.57 16.89 11.44
N ILE A 168 17.90 16.55 10.20
CA ILE A 168 18.85 15.48 9.91
C ILE A 168 20.26 15.89 10.36
N PRO A 169 20.98 15.06 11.14
CA PRO A 169 22.31 15.40 11.62
C PRO A 169 23.30 15.66 10.49
N ARG A 170 24.14 16.70 10.64
CA ARG A 170 25.18 17.11 9.68
C ARG A 170 26.01 15.94 9.17
N GLN A 171 26.45 15.07 10.07
CA GLN A 171 27.24 13.90 9.72
C GLN A 171 26.52 13.01 8.71
N LEU A 172 25.21 12.79 8.85
CA LEU A 172 24.43 11.96 7.93
C LEU A 172 24.22 12.66 6.58
N ILE A 173 24.03 13.98 6.55
CA ILE A 173 23.95 14.76 5.31
C ILE A 173 25.26 14.63 4.51
N ILE A 174 26.41 14.76 5.17
CA ILE A 174 27.73 14.62 4.56
C ILE A 174 27.90 13.22 3.96
N GLN A 175 27.46 12.17 4.66
CA GLN A 175 27.50 10.80 4.14
C GLN A 175 26.64 10.62 2.88
N VAL A 176 25.47 11.27 2.82
CA VAL A 176 24.62 11.27 1.63
C VAL A 176 25.35 11.95 0.47
N ILE A 177 25.83 13.19 0.65
CA ILE A 177 26.55 13.92 -0.41
C ILE A 177 27.76 13.13 -0.93
N ALA A 178 28.54 12.53 -0.03
CA ALA A 178 29.72 11.74 -0.39
C ALA A 178 29.39 10.52 -1.27
N ASN A 179 28.19 9.97 -1.14
CA ASN A 179 27.76 8.77 -1.84
C ASN A 179 26.92 9.04 -3.11
N LEU A 180 26.44 10.27 -3.31
CA LEU A 180 25.72 10.66 -4.51
C LEU A 180 26.67 10.98 -5.67
N GLY A 181 26.24 10.72 -6.90
CA GLY A 181 27.00 11.06 -8.10
C GLY A 181 28.11 10.07 -8.47
N ILE A 182 28.30 8.97 -7.73
CA ILE A 182 29.34 7.96 -8.00
C ILE A 182 28.99 7.10 -9.23
N GLU A 183 29.69 7.30 -10.35
CA GLU A 183 29.51 6.58 -11.64
C GLU A 183 29.34 5.07 -11.54
N ALA A 184 30.09 4.41 -10.63
CA ALA A 184 30.03 2.97 -10.44
C ALA A 184 28.63 2.44 -10.06
N ASN A 185 27.74 3.31 -9.57
CA ASN A 185 26.39 2.98 -9.14
C ASN A 185 25.35 3.57 -10.10
N PRO A 186 25.00 2.91 -11.22
CA PRO A 186 24.03 3.44 -12.18
C PRO A 186 22.65 3.66 -11.55
N LEU A 187 21.94 4.70 -12.02
CA LEU A 187 20.60 5.03 -11.55
C LEU A 187 19.54 4.16 -12.25
N GLU A 188 19.37 2.91 -11.79
CA GLU A 188 18.44 1.93 -12.39
C GLU A 188 17.02 1.94 -11.80
N THR A 189 16.81 2.61 -10.67
CA THR A 189 15.55 2.70 -9.93
C THR A 189 15.34 4.13 -9.41
N THR A 190 14.18 4.42 -8.84
CA THR A 190 13.91 5.69 -8.15
C THR A 190 14.33 5.67 -6.69
N GLN A 191 14.33 4.50 -6.03
CA GLN A 191 14.62 4.38 -4.59
C GLN A 191 15.99 3.79 -4.29
N TYR A 192 16.78 4.52 -3.51
CA TYR A 192 18.10 4.12 -3.04
C TYR A 192 18.19 4.20 -1.53
N VAL A 193 19.07 3.39 -0.97
CA VAL A 193 19.32 3.35 0.45
C VAL A 193 20.80 3.53 0.74
N LEU A 194 21.13 4.50 1.59
CA LEU A 194 22.45 4.63 2.21
C LEU A 194 22.47 3.74 3.46
N VAL A 195 23.37 2.76 3.48
CA VAL A 195 23.48 1.72 4.53
C VAL A 195 24.91 1.34 4.80
N ASN A 196 25.15 0.55 5.86
CA ASN A 196 26.44 -0.08 6.12
C ASN A 196 27.01 -0.75 4.86
N LYS A 197 28.20 -0.34 4.46
CA LYS A 197 28.92 -0.89 3.32
C LYS A 197 29.06 -2.42 3.36
N ASN A 198 29.20 -2.98 4.56
CA ASN A 198 29.40 -4.42 4.75
C ASN A 198 28.16 -5.28 4.44
N ILE A 199 26.96 -4.68 4.33
CA ILE A 199 25.71 -5.41 4.05
C ILE A 199 25.15 -5.12 2.65
N VAL A 200 25.82 -4.29 1.84
CA VAL A 200 25.37 -3.88 0.49
C VAL A 200 25.04 -5.07 -0.42
N ALA A 201 25.78 -6.18 -0.27
CA ALA A 201 25.53 -7.40 -1.04
C ALA A 201 24.21 -8.12 -0.68
N ASN A 202 23.58 -7.80 0.45
CA ASN A 202 22.37 -8.47 0.94
C ASN A 202 21.16 -7.53 0.92
N SER A 203 20.58 -7.36 -0.28
CA SER A 203 19.41 -6.50 -0.49
C SER A 203 18.19 -6.85 0.39
N SER A 204 18.00 -8.14 0.70
CA SER A 204 16.90 -8.60 1.57
C SER A 204 17.07 -8.13 3.02
N GLN A 205 18.31 -8.14 3.52
CA GLN A 205 18.66 -7.67 4.86
C GLN A 205 18.53 -6.15 4.95
N ILE A 206 19.00 -5.42 3.94
CA ILE A 206 18.86 -3.96 3.85
C ILE A 206 17.40 -3.56 3.92
N ARG A 207 16.57 -4.17 3.06
CA ARG A 207 15.13 -3.88 3.04
C ARG A 207 14.49 -4.18 4.38
N SER A 208 14.82 -5.30 5.01
CA SER A 208 14.24 -5.68 6.30
C SER A 208 14.63 -4.70 7.41
N ALA A 209 15.90 -4.30 7.47
CA ALA A 209 16.37 -3.29 8.42
C ALA A 209 15.68 -1.94 8.20
N LEU A 210 15.62 -1.47 6.95
CA LEU A 210 14.90 -0.24 6.58
C LEU A 210 13.44 -0.28 7.01
N CYS A 211 12.74 -1.35 6.65
CA CYS A 211 11.34 -1.53 7.00
C CYS A 211 11.14 -1.49 8.52
N ILE A 212 12.00 -2.15 9.31
CA ILE A 212 11.94 -2.13 10.78
C ILE A 212 12.11 -0.70 11.31
N HIS A 213 13.07 0.07 10.81
CA HIS A 213 13.25 1.47 11.24
C HIS A 213 12.05 2.34 10.89
N ILE A 214 11.46 2.15 9.70
CA ILE A 214 10.26 2.89 9.27
C ILE A 214 9.06 2.53 10.16
N VAL A 215 8.74 1.25 10.35
CA VAL A 215 7.58 0.86 11.16
C VAL A 215 7.76 1.18 12.65
N LYS A 216 8.98 1.09 13.18
CA LYS A 216 9.33 1.56 14.54
C LYS A 216 9.02 3.05 14.72
N SER A 217 9.10 3.85 13.66
CA SER A 217 8.77 5.28 13.67
C SER A 217 7.27 5.59 13.49
N GLY A 218 6.41 4.56 13.45
CA GLY A 218 4.97 4.71 13.26
C GLY A 218 4.55 5.00 11.80
N LYS A 219 5.45 4.82 10.83
CA LYS A 219 5.21 5.03 9.40
C LYS A 219 4.87 3.70 8.69
N ILE A 220 4.14 3.79 7.58
CA ILE A 220 3.75 2.62 6.77
C ILE A 220 4.80 2.30 5.69
N ILE A 221 4.91 1.02 5.34
CA ILE A 221 5.83 0.52 4.30
C ILE A 221 5.10 -0.09 3.09
N HIS A 222 3.83 -0.43 3.24
CA HIS A 222 2.97 -0.98 2.20
C HIS A 222 2.15 0.13 1.56
N THR A 223 1.70 -0.08 0.32
CA THR A 223 0.74 0.81 -0.32
C THR A 223 -0.67 0.43 0.15
N PRO A 224 -1.40 1.32 0.83
CA PRO A 224 -2.78 1.05 1.21
C PRO A 224 -3.66 0.92 -0.03
N TYR A 225 -4.77 0.21 0.09
CA TYR A 225 -5.75 0.06 -0.99
C TYR A 225 -7.14 0.40 -0.47
N ASP A 226 -7.61 1.57 -0.86
CA ASP A 226 -8.94 2.05 -0.51
C ASP A 226 -10.02 1.41 -1.39
N TYR A 227 -11.19 1.16 -0.80
CA TYR A 227 -12.40 0.67 -1.43
C TYR A 227 -13.46 1.76 -1.37
N ASP A 228 -13.61 2.48 -2.48
CA ASP A 228 -14.49 3.65 -2.58
C ASP A 228 -15.89 3.31 -3.12
N GLN A 229 -16.18 2.03 -3.38
CA GLN A 229 -17.50 1.65 -3.90
C GLN A 229 -18.55 1.74 -2.79
N LEU A 230 -19.66 2.40 -3.10
CA LEU A 230 -20.84 2.34 -2.25
C LEU A 230 -21.48 0.95 -2.35
N PRO A 231 -22.17 0.48 -1.29
CA PRO A 231 -22.90 -0.78 -1.35
C PRO A 231 -23.83 -0.81 -2.56
N ASN A 232 -23.60 -1.75 -3.46
CA ASN A 232 -24.42 -1.92 -4.66
C ASN A 232 -25.55 -2.90 -4.36
N ILE A 233 -26.68 -2.36 -3.90
CA ILE A 233 -27.87 -3.14 -3.51
C ILE A 233 -28.90 -3.08 -4.63
N SER A 234 -29.57 -4.19 -4.95
CA SER A 234 -30.68 -4.20 -5.92
C SER A 234 -31.71 -3.10 -5.62
N SER A 235 -32.00 -2.29 -6.63
CA SER A 235 -32.98 -1.21 -6.58
C SER A 235 -34.40 -1.65 -6.25
N THR A 236 -34.68 -2.96 -6.34
CA THR A 236 -35.97 -3.55 -5.97
C THR A 236 -36.17 -3.65 -4.45
N ARG A 237 -35.11 -3.54 -3.65
CA ARG A 237 -35.20 -3.64 -2.19
C ARG A 237 -35.55 -2.28 -1.60
N GLN A 238 -36.75 -2.17 -1.07
CA GLN A 238 -37.28 -0.92 -0.53
C GLN A 238 -37.39 -1.00 0.99
N ILE A 239 -36.89 0.02 1.67
CA ILE A 239 -37.02 0.17 3.12
C ILE A 239 -38.46 0.60 3.42
N ASN A 240 -39.17 -0.18 4.23
CA ASN A 240 -40.54 0.13 4.65
C ASN A 240 -40.58 0.57 6.12
N GLN A 241 -41.02 1.81 6.37
CA GLN A 241 -41.06 2.40 7.71
C GLN A 241 -41.99 1.66 8.70
N GLU A 242 -42.94 0.87 8.21
CA GLU A 242 -43.82 0.05 9.05
C GLU A 242 -43.14 -1.21 9.58
N VAL A 243 -41.96 -1.54 9.05
CA VAL A 243 -41.20 -2.72 9.42
C VAL A 243 -40.32 -2.45 10.64
N LYS A 244 -40.26 -3.41 11.56
CA LYS A 244 -39.54 -3.31 12.84
C LYS A 244 -38.03 -3.56 12.69
N TYR A 245 -37.32 -2.63 12.05
CA TYR A 245 -35.87 -2.71 11.85
C TYR A 245 -35.05 -2.56 13.15
N GLN A 246 -35.66 -2.13 14.26
CA GLN A 246 -34.96 -1.93 15.55
C GLN A 246 -34.27 -3.20 16.07
N GLN A 247 -34.74 -4.39 15.65
CA GLN A 247 -34.08 -5.66 15.96
C GLN A 247 -32.70 -5.84 15.30
N PHE A 248 -32.28 -4.88 14.47
CA PHE A 248 -31.00 -4.82 13.77
C PHE A 248 -30.20 -3.56 14.15
N ASP A 249 -30.52 -2.85 15.24
CA ASP A 249 -29.81 -1.62 15.63
C ASP A 249 -28.29 -1.82 15.71
N ASP A 250 -27.82 -2.91 16.33
CA ASP A 250 -26.40 -3.27 16.37
C ASP A 250 -25.82 -3.51 14.96
N SER A 251 -26.57 -4.19 14.09
CA SER A 251 -26.16 -4.44 12.71
C SER A 251 -26.07 -3.15 11.90
N ILE A 252 -26.99 -2.20 12.13
CA ILE A 252 -27.00 -0.89 11.47
C ILE A 252 -25.81 -0.06 11.93
N LEU A 253 -25.45 -0.10 13.21
CA LEU A 253 -24.23 0.54 13.72
C LEU A 253 -22.96 -0.06 13.09
N ILE A 254 -22.87 -1.39 12.98
CA ILE A 254 -21.74 -2.04 12.30
C ILE A 254 -21.70 -1.67 10.80
N LEU A 255 -22.85 -1.54 10.12
CA LEU A 255 -22.89 -1.03 8.75
C LEU A 255 -22.42 0.42 8.65
N SER A 256 -22.70 1.26 9.65
CA SER A 256 -22.16 2.62 9.72
C SER A 256 -20.64 2.60 9.86
N GLU A 257 -20.09 1.73 10.71
CA GLU A 257 -18.64 1.51 10.82
C GLU A 257 -18.03 1.01 9.50
N TYR A 258 -18.70 0.08 8.81
CA TYR A 258 -18.32 -0.39 7.48
C TYR A 258 -18.27 0.75 6.44
N ASN A 259 -19.23 1.68 6.49
CA ASN A 259 -19.25 2.85 5.60
C ASN A 259 -18.18 3.88 5.94
N HIS A 260 -17.71 3.92 7.19
CA HIS A 260 -16.63 4.83 7.62
C HIS A 260 -15.24 4.34 7.19
N GLN A 261 -15.02 3.02 7.13
CA GLN A 261 -13.73 2.47 6.69
C GLN A 261 -13.49 2.77 5.20
N THR A 262 -12.26 3.12 4.83
CA THR A 262 -11.82 3.22 3.43
C THR A 262 -11.00 2.01 3.01
N ASP A 263 -10.15 1.49 3.89
CA ASP A 263 -9.30 0.35 3.61
C ASP A 263 -10.12 -0.92 3.27
N ILE A 264 -9.79 -1.58 2.15
CA ILE A 264 -10.55 -2.75 1.67
C ILE A 264 -10.52 -3.94 2.65
N LEU A 265 -9.39 -4.17 3.34
CA LEU A 265 -9.24 -5.30 4.24
C LEU A 265 -10.05 -5.06 5.52
N ASP A 266 -10.00 -3.84 6.05
CA ASP A 266 -10.83 -3.44 7.19
C ASP A 266 -12.32 -3.43 6.84
N LYS A 267 -12.70 -2.91 5.67
CA LYS A 267 -14.09 -2.99 5.16
C LYS A 267 -14.57 -4.44 5.12
N TYR A 268 -13.76 -5.34 4.58
CA TYR A 268 -14.11 -6.75 4.53
C TYR A 268 -14.30 -7.36 5.94
N LEU A 269 -13.42 -7.03 6.90
CA LEU A 269 -13.60 -7.49 8.29
C LEU A 269 -14.88 -6.93 8.92
N ARG A 270 -15.22 -5.66 8.68
CA ARG A 270 -16.46 -5.05 9.20
C ARG A 270 -17.72 -5.72 8.66
N ILE A 271 -17.79 -5.98 7.36
CA ILE A 271 -18.95 -6.68 6.77
C ILE A 271 -18.98 -8.15 7.20
N TYR A 272 -17.83 -8.79 7.43
CA TYR A 272 -17.77 -10.13 8.00
C TYR A 272 -18.35 -10.20 9.42
N HIS A 273 -18.14 -9.18 10.27
CA HIS A 273 -18.75 -9.15 11.61
C HIS A 273 -20.28 -9.21 11.57
N LEU A 274 -20.92 -8.70 10.51
CA LEU A 274 -22.37 -8.86 10.31
C LEU A 274 -22.75 -10.29 9.98
N ILE A 275 -21.97 -10.95 9.11
CA ILE A 275 -22.15 -12.37 8.82
C ILE A 275 -21.98 -13.21 10.09
N GLU A 276 -20.97 -12.92 10.91
CA GLU A 276 -20.78 -13.57 12.21
C GLU A 276 -21.99 -13.34 13.13
N ASN A 277 -22.50 -12.12 13.23
CA ASN A 277 -23.74 -11.84 13.98
C ASN A 277 -24.91 -12.70 13.48
N PHE A 278 -25.09 -12.81 12.16
CA PHE A 278 -26.14 -13.62 11.56
C PHE A 278 -25.95 -15.13 11.74
N MET A 279 -24.71 -15.62 11.89
CA MET A 279 -24.44 -17.03 12.23
C MET A 279 -25.02 -17.40 13.61
N TYR A 280 -25.03 -16.47 14.56
CA TYR A 280 -25.69 -16.65 15.86
C TYR A 280 -27.20 -16.38 15.80
N LYS A 281 -27.62 -15.36 15.04
CA LYS A 281 -29.04 -14.99 14.92
C LYS A 281 -29.86 -16.08 14.23
N TYR A 282 -29.31 -16.73 13.20
CA TYR A 282 -30.00 -17.76 12.43
C TYR A 282 -30.51 -18.98 13.23
N PRO A 283 -29.69 -19.65 14.05
CA PRO A 283 -30.21 -20.72 14.90
C PRO A 283 -31.12 -20.19 16.02
N LEU A 284 -30.94 -18.94 16.47
CA LEU A 284 -31.78 -18.32 17.50
C LEU A 284 -33.20 -18.00 16.98
N THR A 285 -33.35 -17.51 15.75
CA THR A 285 -34.67 -17.31 15.13
C THR A 285 -35.40 -18.64 14.93
N LYS A 286 -34.69 -19.71 14.56
CA LYS A 286 -35.28 -21.06 14.49
C LYS A 286 -35.76 -21.55 15.84
N LEU A 287 -34.99 -21.29 16.91
CA LEU A 287 -35.38 -21.65 18.26
C LEU A 287 -36.63 -20.86 18.68
N GLU A 288 -36.61 -19.53 18.52
CA GLU A 288 -37.73 -18.63 18.83
C GLU A 288 -39.02 -19.08 18.15
N ARG A 289 -38.97 -19.38 16.85
CA ARG A 289 -40.14 -19.84 16.08
C ARG A 289 -40.62 -21.22 16.48
N LYS A 290 -39.72 -22.15 16.78
CA LYS A 290 -40.07 -23.51 17.22
C LYS A 290 -40.94 -23.47 18.49
N TYR A 291 -40.66 -22.53 19.39
CA TYR A 291 -41.44 -22.33 20.62
C TYR A 291 -42.44 -21.18 20.53
N SER A 292 -42.56 -20.53 19.36
CA SER A 292 -43.46 -19.38 19.15
C SER A 292 -43.30 -18.27 20.21
N GLY A 293 -42.06 -17.99 20.61
CA GLY A 293 -41.73 -17.02 21.66
C GLY A 293 -41.97 -17.51 23.10
N ASP A 294 -42.43 -18.76 23.29
CA ASP A 294 -42.62 -19.40 24.58
C ASP A 294 -41.31 -19.94 25.18
N VAL A 295 -41.35 -20.38 26.44
CA VAL A 295 -40.17 -20.79 27.20
C VAL A 295 -39.49 -22.01 26.56
N PHE A 296 -38.23 -21.87 26.19
CA PHE A 296 -37.35 -23.00 25.81
C PHE A 296 -36.43 -23.39 26.97
N SER A 297 -35.93 -24.64 26.95
CA SER A 297 -35.05 -25.12 28.02
C SER A 297 -33.62 -24.59 27.86
N ILE A 298 -32.89 -24.46 28.99
CA ILE A 298 -31.44 -24.14 28.98
C ILE A 298 -30.66 -25.11 28.08
N ARG A 299 -31.08 -26.37 27.99
CA ARG A 299 -30.43 -27.36 27.11
C ARG A 299 -30.65 -27.04 25.62
N ASP A 300 -31.81 -26.50 25.25
CA ASP A 300 -32.07 -26.09 23.87
C ASP A 300 -31.22 -24.88 23.48
N PHE A 301 -31.02 -23.95 24.42
CA PHE A 301 -30.11 -22.82 24.25
C PHE A 301 -28.63 -23.26 24.15
N GLN A 302 -28.19 -24.17 25.03
CA GLN A 302 -26.84 -24.74 24.97
C GLN A 302 -26.59 -25.45 23.64
N ARG A 303 -27.52 -26.29 23.16
CA ARG A 303 -27.42 -26.95 21.85
C ARG A 303 -27.31 -25.95 20.70
N MET A 304 -28.06 -24.85 20.76
CA MET A 304 -27.99 -23.79 19.77
C MET A 304 -26.61 -23.12 19.78
N HIS A 305 -26.10 -22.76 20.96
CA HIS A 305 -24.78 -22.18 21.13
C HIS A 305 -23.67 -23.12 20.62
N ASP A 306 -23.73 -24.41 20.99
CA ASP A 306 -22.80 -25.45 20.58
C ASP A 306 -22.75 -25.62 19.05
N VAL A 307 -23.85 -25.37 18.34
CA VAL A 307 -23.88 -25.44 16.88
C VAL A 307 -23.00 -24.36 16.23
N VAL A 308 -22.84 -23.21 16.89
CA VAL A 308 -22.02 -22.10 16.38
C VAL A 308 -20.61 -22.16 16.94
N SER A 309 -20.44 -22.49 18.23
CA SER A 309 -19.14 -22.48 18.91
C SER A 309 -18.21 -23.63 18.52
N ASN A 310 -18.75 -24.77 18.04
CA ASN A 310 -17.93 -25.95 17.75
C ASN A 310 -17.22 -25.91 16.38
N SER A 311 -17.72 -25.11 15.42
CA SER A 311 -17.05 -24.92 14.12
C SER A 311 -17.67 -23.75 13.35
N GLU A 312 -16.95 -22.62 13.33
CA GLU A 312 -17.31 -21.39 12.61
C GLU A 312 -17.68 -21.68 11.14
N LEU A 313 -16.82 -22.40 10.41
CA LEU A 313 -17.08 -22.79 9.02
C LEU A 313 -18.33 -23.66 8.86
N SER A 314 -18.66 -24.52 9.82
CA SER A 314 -19.88 -25.35 9.78
C SER A 314 -21.13 -24.50 9.93
N ALA A 315 -21.12 -23.54 10.86
CA ALA A 315 -22.21 -22.60 11.06
C ALA A 315 -22.38 -21.68 9.83
N LEU A 316 -21.28 -21.19 9.27
CA LEU A 316 -21.28 -20.39 8.05
C LEU A 316 -21.88 -21.15 6.85
N LYS A 317 -21.48 -22.41 6.64
CA LYS A 317 -22.06 -23.26 5.59
C LYS A 317 -23.56 -23.46 5.76
N LYS A 318 -24.05 -23.63 7.00
CA LYS A 318 -25.49 -23.76 7.28
C LYS A 318 -26.26 -22.48 6.99
N LEU A 319 -25.68 -21.33 7.32
CA LEU A 319 -26.27 -20.02 7.04
C LEU A 319 -26.35 -19.78 5.52
N PHE A 320 -25.23 -19.91 4.80
CA PHE A 320 -25.19 -19.69 3.35
C PHE A 320 -26.02 -20.70 2.56
N ALA A 321 -26.11 -21.97 3.00
CA ALA A 321 -27.04 -22.92 2.43
C ALA A 321 -28.49 -22.43 2.51
N ALA A 322 -28.89 -21.84 3.64
CA ALA A 322 -30.24 -21.31 3.80
C ALA A 322 -30.48 -20.04 2.98
N ILE A 323 -29.51 -19.12 2.96
CA ILE A 323 -29.57 -17.89 2.14
C ILE A 323 -29.71 -18.24 0.66
N CYS A 324 -28.95 -19.22 0.18
CA CYS A 324 -28.96 -19.63 -1.22
C CYS A 324 -30.33 -20.17 -1.68
N GLU A 325 -31.12 -20.73 -0.76
CA GLU A 325 -32.49 -21.18 -1.04
C GLU A 325 -33.52 -20.05 -1.13
N GLU A 326 -33.20 -18.88 -0.59
CA GLU A 326 -34.08 -17.70 -0.65
C GLU A 326 -34.14 -17.10 -2.06
N ASN A 327 -35.25 -16.41 -2.33
CA ASN A 327 -35.43 -15.67 -3.57
C ASN A 327 -34.62 -14.36 -3.51
N TYR A 328 -33.67 -14.19 -4.43
CA TYR A 328 -32.96 -12.93 -4.65
C TYR A 328 -33.88 -11.90 -5.32
N SER A 329 -34.69 -12.35 -6.28
CA SER A 329 -35.74 -11.58 -6.95
C SER A 329 -36.96 -12.46 -7.20
N ALA A 330 -38.03 -11.91 -7.78
CA ALA A 330 -39.26 -12.66 -8.10
C ALA A 330 -39.03 -13.89 -9.00
N THR A 331 -37.93 -13.94 -9.76
CA THR A 331 -37.64 -15.00 -10.74
C THR A 331 -36.30 -15.71 -10.52
N GLN A 332 -35.51 -15.28 -9.52
CA GLN A 332 -34.14 -15.78 -9.32
C GLN A 332 -33.87 -16.04 -7.84
N LYS A 333 -33.31 -17.22 -7.53
CA LYS A 333 -32.74 -17.54 -6.21
C LYS A 333 -31.35 -16.95 -6.02
N PHE A 334 -30.94 -16.76 -4.77
CA PHE A 334 -29.57 -16.35 -4.44
C PHE A 334 -28.50 -17.28 -5.02
N THR A 335 -28.71 -18.60 -5.03
CA THR A 335 -27.79 -19.55 -5.68
C THR A 335 -27.46 -19.14 -7.12
N LYS A 336 -28.49 -18.78 -7.89
CA LYS A 336 -28.33 -18.41 -9.29
C LYS A 336 -27.66 -17.04 -9.43
N PHE A 337 -28.03 -16.05 -8.62
CA PHE A 337 -27.40 -14.73 -8.61
C PHE A 337 -25.89 -14.82 -8.33
N ILE A 338 -25.49 -15.58 -7.31
CA ILE A 338 -24.07 -15.77 -6.96
C ILE A 338 -23.34 -16.55 -8.06
N ASN A 339 -23.96 -17.59 -8.61
CA ASN A 339 -23.38 -18.35 -9.73
C ASN A 339 -23.16 -17.46 -10.96
N ASP A 340 -24.17 -16.68 -11.35
CA ASP A 340 -24.10 -15.79 -12.51
C ASP A 340 -22.98 -14.74 -12.28
N SER A 341 -22.87 -14.20 -11.05
CA SER A 341 -21.79 -13.27 -10.66
C SER A 341 -20.40 -13.93 -10.70
N TRP A 342 -20.27 -15.19 -10.24
CA TRP A 342 -19.04 -15.96 -10.33
C TRP A 342 -18.62 -16.14 -11.78
N THR A 343 -19.55 -16.59 -12.63
CA THR A 343 -19.27 -16.81 -14.05
C THR A 343 -18.92 -15.52 -14.79
N ALA A 344 -19.46 -14.37 -14.35
CA ALA A 344 -19.19 -13.07 -14.95
C ALA A 344 -17.79 -12.52 -14.64
N LEU A 345 -17.07 -13.06 -13.65
CA LEU A 345 -15.68 -12.66 -13.35
C LEU A 345 -14.75 -12.91 -14.54
N TYR A 346 -14.94 -14.04 -15.23
CA TYR A 346 -14.21 -14.33 -16.46
C TYR A 346 -15.11 -14.16 -17.69
N PRO A 347 -14.67 -13.49 -18.76
CA PRO A 347 -13.39 -12.79 -18.91
C PRO A 347 -13.43 -11.32 -18.47
N ASN A 348 -14.53 -10.84 -17.88
CA ASN A 348 -14.79 -9.39 -17.75
C ASN A 348 -13.93 -8.68 -16.68
N VAL A 349 -13.52 -9.40 -15.64
CA VAL A 349 -12.76 -8.86 -14.50
C VAL A 349 -11.39 -9.52 -14.42
N ILE A 350 -11.34 -10.85 -14.58
CA ILE A 350 -10.12 -11.65 -14.46
C ILE A 350 -9.87 -12.33 -15.80
N ALA A 351 -8.71 -12.04 -16.40
CA ALA A 351 -8.33 -12.57 -17.70
C ALA A 351 -7.76 -14.00 -17.64
N ASP A 352 -7.25 -14.43 -16.49
CA ASP A 352 -6.56 -15.71 -16.34
C ASP A 352 -7.14 -16.53 -15.18
N LYS A 353 -7.88 -17.59 -15.52
CA LYS A 353 -8.48 -18.50 -14.53
C LYS A 353 -7.45 -19.24 -13.69
N SER A 354 -6.24 -19.49 -14.20
CA SER A 354 -5.21 -20.23 -13.47
C SER A 354 -4.73 -19.48 -12.23
N LYS A 355 -4.77 -18.15 -12.25
CA LYS A 355 -4.50 -17.30 -11.09
C LYS A 355 -5.58 -17.42 -10.03
N VAL A 356 -6.85 -17.57 -10.44
CA VAL A 356 -7.96 -17.84 -9.52
C VAL A 356 -7.80 -19.22 -8.89
N ASP A 357 -7.49 -20.24 -9.69
CA ASP A 357 -7.24 -21.61 -9.18
C ASP A 357 -6.08 -21.63 -8.17
N THR A 358 -5.01 -20.89 -8.46
CA THR A 358 -3.87 -20.74 -7.56
C THR A 358 -4.26 -20.04 -6.26
N LEU A 359 -5.05 -18.96 -6.32
CA LEU A 359 -5.57 -18.29 -5.14
C LEU A 359 -6.49 -19.21 -4.31
N LEU A 360 -7.39 -19.96 -4.95
CA LEU A 360 -8.25 -20.93 -4.26
C LEU A 360 -7.42 -21.99 -3.54
N SER A 361 -6.35 -22.48 -4.16
CA SER A 361 -5.39 -23.40 -3.55
C SER A 361 -4.66 -22.79 -2.34
N LEU A 362 -4.18 -21.54 -2.46
CA LEU A 362 -3.55 -20.79 -1.34
C LEU A 362 -4.53 -20.62 -0.16
N LEU A 363 -5.80 -20.39 -0.47
CA LEU A 363 -6.90 -20.32 0.50
C LEU A 363 -7.37 -21.70 1.01
N ARG A 364 -6.71 -22.79 0.61
CA ARG A 364 -7.03 -24.19 0.96
C ARG A 364 -8.45 -24.61 0.55
N ILE A 365 -8.88 -24.14 -0.62
CA ILE A 365 -10.14 -24.50 -1.26
C ILE A 365 -9.81 -25.44 -2.42
N ASP A 366 -10.04 -26.74 -2.23
CA ASP A 366 -9.82 -27.79 -3.25
C ASP A 366 -10.86 -27.74 -4.38
N LYS A 367 -10.85 -26.65 -5.15
CA LYS A 367 -11.71 -26.39 -6.31
C LYS A 367 -10.97 -25.52 -7.32
N ASN A 368 -11.28 -25.75 -8.59
CA ASN A 368 -10.88 -24.87 -9.68
C ASN A 368 -12.10 -24.05 -10.15
N TYR A 369 -11.85 -22.94 -10.84
CA TYR A 369 -12.84 -21.99 -11.32
C TYR A 369 -13.98 -22.67 -12.07
N ASP A 370 -13.64 -23.51 -13.04
CA ASP A 370 -14.62 -24.22 -13.89
C ASP A 370 -15.32 -25.38 -13.17
N SER A 371 -14.83 -25.80 -12.00
CA SER A 371 -15.44 -26.88 -11.22
C SER A 371 -16.62 -26.42 -10.36
N ILE A 372 -16.75 -25.10 -10.17
CA ILE A 372 -17.78 -24.47 -9.35
C ILE A 372 -19.04 -24.31 -10.21
N ASN A 373 -20.12 -24.95 -9.77
CA ASN A 373 -21.43 -24.86 -10.39
C ASN A 373 -22.50 -24.55 -9.34
N ALA A 374 -23.74 -24.29 -9.78
CA ALA A 374 -24.86 -23.87 -8.93
C ALA A 374 -25.03 -24.75 -7.67
N ASP A 375 -24.91 -26.08 -7.78
CA ASP A 375 -25.09 -27.00 -6.65
C ASP A 375 -23.99 -26.86 -5.58
N GLN A 376 -22.81 -26.39 -5.98
CA GLN A 376 -21.67 -26.20 -5.09
C GLN A 376 -21.60 -24.81 -4.47
N ILE A 377 -22.32 -23.83 -5.05
CA ILE A 377 -22.27 -22.42 -4.65
C ILE A 377 -22.41 -22.24 -3.14
N PRO A 378 -23.41 -22.82 -2.44
CA PRO A 378 -23.59 -22.49 -1.03
C PRO A 378 -22.40 -22.91 -0.14
N SER A 379 -21.80 -24.06 -0.43
CA SER A 379 -20.61 -24.54 0.27
C SER A 379 -19.35 -23.78 -0.15
N PHE A 380 -19.26 -23.42 -1.44
CA PHE A 380 -18.14 -22.68 -2.01
C PHE A 380 -18.05 -21.26 -1.45
N ILE A 381 -19.13 -20.48 -1.53
CA ILE A 381 -19.13 -19.09 -1.06
C ILE A 381 -18.86 -19.01 0.45
N ALA A 382 -19.42 -19.93 1.24
CA ALA A 382 -19.13 -20.01 2.67
C ALA A 382 -17.63 -20.28 2.93
N LYS A 383 -17.04 -21.24 2.22
CA LYS A 383 -15.59 -21.50 2.34
C LYS A 383 -14.76 -20.31 1.91
N LEU A 384 -15.14 -19.62 0.84
CA LEU A 384 -14.41 -18.48 0.30
C LEU A 384 -14.41 -17.32 1.30
N VAL A 385 -15.58 -16.93 1.81
CA VAL A 385 -15.72 -15.90 2.86
C VAL A 385 -14.93 -16.31 4.10
N TYR A 386 -15.06 -17.55 4.57
CA TYR A 386 -14.27 -18.00 5.72
C TYR A 386 -12.75 -17.96 5.48
N ALA A 387 -12.29 -18.35 4.29
CA ALA A 387 -10.87 -18.41 3.97
C ALA A 387 -10.25 -17.01 3.86
N PHE A 388 -10.95 -16.04 3.27
CA PHE A 388 -10.51 -14.64 3.24
C PHE A 388 -10.43 -14.04 4.65
N ARG A 389 -11.41 -14.29 5.52
CA ARG A 389 -11.33 -13.86 6.92
C ARG A 389 -10.12 -14.47 7.62
N ASN A 390 -9.89 -15.75 7.42
CA ASN A 390 -8.79 -16.45 8.08
C ASN A 390 -7.42 -16.02 7.59
N SER A 391 -7.25 -15.73 6.29
CA SER A 391 -5.99 -15.22 5.76
C SER A 391 -5.66 -13.81 6.28
N LEU A 392 -6.65 -13.06 6.78
CA LEU A 392 -6.43 -11.76 7.42
C LEU A 392 -6.10 -11.87 8.91
N VAL A 393 -6.77 -12.77 9.64
CA VAL A 393 -6.73 -12.81 11.11
C VAL A 393 -5.71 -13.82 11.66
N HIS A 394 -5.46 -14.92 10.95
CA HIS A 394 -4.52 -15.93 11.43
C HIS A 394 -3.11 -15.69 10.90
N ASN A 395 -2.13 -15.76 11.81
CA ASN A 395 -0.73 -15.62 11.48
C ASN A 395 0.06 -16.89 11.81
N ARG A 396 -0.16 -17.96 11.06
CA ARG A 396 0.68 -19.17 11.11
C ARG A 396 1.63 -19.15 9.93
N GLU A 397 2.92 -19.35 10.14
CA GLU A 397 3.96 -19.25 9.10
C GLU A 397 3.71 -20.11 7.83
N THR A 398 2.88 -21.15 7.93
CA THR A 398 2.55 -22.07 6.83
C THR A 398 1.23 -21.75 6.12
N GLU A 399 0.58 -20.66 6.48
CA GLU A 399 -0.68 -20.21 5.88
C GLU A 399 -0.43 -19.06 4.90
N PHE A 400 -1.38 -18.86 3.97
CA PHE A 400 -1.38 -17.68 3.12
C PHE A 400 -1.98 -16.52 3.90
N HIS A 401 -1.23 -15.43 4.03
CA HIS A 401 -1.67 -14.23 4.73
C HIS A 401 -2.00 -13.15 3.74
N LEU A 402 -3.21 -12.62 3.87
CA LEU A 402 -3.63 -11.49 3.06
C LEU A 402 -3.19 -10.21 3.76
N THR A 403 -2.24 -9.53 3.14
CA THR A 403 -1.79 -8.17 3.44
C THR A 403 -1.94 -7.34 2.17
N HIS A 404 -1.82 -6.01 2.23
CA HIS A 404 -1.82 -5.18 1.02
C HIS A 404 -0.78 -5.61 -0.01
N GLU A 405 0.38 -6.07 0.46
CA GLU A 405 1.44 -6.57 -0.41
C GLU A 405 1.00 -7.80 -1.21
N THR A 406 0.44 -8.79 -0.54
CA THR A 406 -0.03 -10.03 -1.19
C THR A 406 -1.37 -9.86 -1.91
N LEU A 407 -2.14 -8.83 -1.54
CA LEU A 407 -3.40 -8.46 -2.18
C LEU A 407 -3.15 -7.89 -3.58
N LEU A 408 -2.11 -7.05 -3.71
CA LEU A 408 -1.80 -6.32 -4.94
C LEU A 408 -0.70 -6.97 -5.79
N ASN A 409 0.33 -7.54 -5.15
CA ASN A 409 1.61 -7.86 -5.80
C ASN A 409 2.13 -9.27 -5.49
N HIS A 410 1.24 -10.26 -5.33
CA HIS A 410 1.69 -11.63 -5.08
C HIS A 410 2.29 -12.25 -6.35
N SER A 411 3.45 -12.91 -6.24
CA SER A 411 4.24 -13.37 -7.39
C SER A 411 3.53 -14.38 -8.31
N GLN A 412 2.57 -15.13 -7.80
CA GLN A 412 1.85 -16.17 -8.56
C GLN A 412 0.44 -15.78 -8.98
N ILE A 413 -0.19 -14.84 -8.27
CA ILE A 413 -1.61 -14.47 -8.48
C ILE A 413 -1.78 -12.99 -8.82
N GLU A 414 -0.70 -12.20 -8.81
CA GLU A 414 -0.71 -10.75 -9.03
C GLU A 414 -1.79 -10.07 -8.16
N ASN A 415 -2.66 -9.25 -8.76
CA ASN A 415 -3.77 -8.58 -8.09
C ASN A 415 -5.07 -9.40 -8.09
N THR A 416 -5.03 -10.70 -8.37
CA THR A 416 -6.25 -11.54 -8.44
C THR A 416 -6.99 -11.57 -7.10
N ALA A 417 -6.28 -11.52 -5.97
CA ALA A 417 -6.91 -11.45 -4.65
C ALA A 417 -7.69 -10.15 -4.47
N GLN A 418 -7.12 -9.01 -4.88
CA GLN A 418 -7.82 -7.70 -4.90
C GLN A 418 -9.08 -7.77 -5.76
N LEU A 419 -8.96 -8.22 -7.01
CA LEU A 419 -10.10 -8.31 -7.93
C LEU A 419 -11.21 -9.22 -7.39
N LEU A 420 -10.85 -10.37 -6.83
CA LEU A 420 -11.82 -11.31 -6.28
C LEU A 420 -12.53 -10.75 -5.04
N LEU A 421 -11.78 -10.10 -4.15
CA LEU A 421 -12.34 -9.50 -2.94
C LEU A 421 -13.26 -8.32 -3.29
N GLU A 422 -12.80 -7.42 -4.15
CA GLU A 422 -13.49 -6.18 -4.51
C GLU A 422 -14.70 -6.40 -5.43
N LYS A 423 -14.58 -7.28 -6.44
CA LYS A 423 -15.60 -7.42 -7.49
C LYS A 423 -16.53 -8.62 -7.29
N PHE A 424 -16.24 -9.49 -6.33
CA PHE A 424 -17.09 -10.65 -6.04
C PHE A 424 -17.41 -10.78 -4.56
N VAL A 425 -16.42 -10.98 -3.69
CA VAL A 425 -16.69 -11.34 -2.29
C VAL A 425 -17.42 -10.22 -1.55
N ILE A 426 -16.88 -9.00 -1.53
CA ILE A 426 -17.52 -7.87 -0.84
C ILE A 426 -18.92 -7.59 -1.42
N PRO A 427 -19.12 -7.41 -2.74
CA PRO A 427 -20.44 -7.13 -3.29
C PRO A 427 -21.48 -8.22 -3.00
N ILE A 428 -21.11 -9.49 -3.06
CA ILE A 428 -22.02 -10.60 -2.72
C ILE A 428 -22.39 -10.57 -1.24
N VAL A 429 -21.43 -10.29 -0.36
CA VAL A 429 -21.70 -10.21 1.09
C VAL A 429 -22.55 -8.99 1.42
N GLU A 430 -22.31 -7.83 0.80
CA GLU A 430 -23.17 -6.64 0.94
C GLU A 430 -24.62 -6.96 0.54
N GLU A 431 -24.82 -7.51 -0.65
CA GLU A 431 -26.14 -7.92 -1.16
C GLU A 431 -26.88 -8.85 -0.19
N ILE A 432 -26.18 -9.85 0.35
CA ILE A 432 -26.72 -10.77 1.36
C ILE A 432 -27.08 -10.04 2.64
N VAL A 433 -26.17 -9.22 3.19
CA VAL A 433 -26.38 -8.51 4.45
C VAL A 433 -27.58 -7.57 4.35
N PHE A 434 -27.65 -6.78 3.29
CA PHE A 434 -28.77 -5.87 3.07
C PHE A 434 -30.08 -6.61 2.82
N TYR A 435 -30.08 -7.72 2.08
CA TYR A 435 -31.25 -8.58 1.97
C TYR A 435 -31.73 -9.08 3.35
N LEU A 436 -30.81 -9.60 4.16
CA LEU A 436 -31.13 -10.17 5.47
C LEU A 436 -31.74 -9.13 6.43
N ILE A 437 -31.34 -7.86 6.32
CA ILE A 437 -31.82 -6.74 7.15
C ILE A 437 -33.07 -6.07 6.58
N ILE A 438 -33.18 -5.90 5.25
CA ILE A 438 -34.27 -5.13 4.63
C ILE A 438 -35.52 -5.99 4.42
N GLU A 439 -35.34 -7.21 3.89
CA GLU A 439 -36.44 -8.10 3.52
C GLU A 439 -36.79 -9.01 4.69
N GLN A 440 -38.06 -9.02 5.10
CA GLN A 440 -38.53 -9.95 6.13
C GLN A 440 -38.32 -11.40 5.68
N ASN A 441 -37.52 -12.14 6.43
CA ASN A 441 -37.14 -13.51 6.09
C ASN A 441 -37.16 -14.43 7.31
N ASN A 442 -37.17 -15.75 7.07
CA ASN A 442 -37.20 -16.73 8.15
C ASN A 442 -35.81 -17.05 8.72
N LEU A 443 -34.77 -16.36 8.24
CA LEU A 443 -33.39 -16.63 8.59
C LEU A 443 -32.98 -15.80 9.81
N VAL A 444 -33.15 -14.47 9.76
CA VAL A 444 -32.61 -13.58 10.80
C VAL A 444 -33.65 -12.66 11.44
N TRP A 445 -34.92 -12.74 11.04
CA TRP A 445 -36.00 -11.98 11.67
C TRP A 445 -36.69 -12.77 12.77
N PHE A 446 -36.79 -12.15 13.95
CA PHE A 446 -37.64 -12.62 15.02
C PHE A 446 -39.11 -12.35 14.68
N SER A 447 -39.96 -13.35 14.92
CA SER A 447 -41.41 -13.20 14.71
C SER A 447 -42.07 -12.54 15.92
N ASN A 448 -41.51 -12.77 17.09
CA ASN A 448 -42.01 -12.24 18.36
C ASN A 448 -41.14 -11.11 18.89
N SER A 449 -41.76 -10.12 19.54
CA SER A 449 -41.06 -8.98 20.16
C SER A 449 -40.36 -9.33 21.48
N THR A 450 -40.65 -10.49 22.04
CA THR A 450 -40.12 -10.96 23.33
C THR A 450 -39.84 -12.46 23.28
N ILE A 451 -38.75 -12.88 23.91
CA ILE A 451 -38.45 -14.28 24.18
C ILE A 451 -38.64 -14.50 25.69
N LYS A 452 -39.53 -15.42 26.08
CA LYS A 452 -39.71 -15.76 27.50
C LYS A 452 -38.63 -16.75 27.95
N LEU A 453 -37.86 -16.38 28.98
CA LEU A 453 -36.82 -17.25 29.55
C LEU A 453 -37.34 -18.12 30.71
N PHE A 454 -38.47 -17.71 31.29
CA PHE A 454 -39.18 -18.43 32.35
C PHE A 454 -40.66 -18.05 32.31
N ASN A 455 -41.51 -18.89 32.90
CA ASN A 455 -42.91 -18.55 33.09
C ASN A 455 -43.00 -17.52 34.22
N GLU A 456 -43.58 -16.36 33.92
CA GLU A 456 -44.03 -15.43 34.96
C GLU A 456 -45.27 -16.05 35.62
N ASN A 457 -45.17 -16.33 36.93
CA ASN A 457 -46.29 -16.78 37.76
C ASN A 457 -47.24 -15.62 38.08
#